data_AF-D1KRS1-F1
#
_entry.id   AF-D1KRS1-F1
#
_cell.length_a   1.000
_cell.length_b   1.000
_cell.length_c   1.000
_cell.angle_alpha   90.00
_cell.angle_beta   90.00
_cell.angle_gamma   90.00
#
_symmetry.space_group_name_H-M   'P 1'
#
loop_
_entity.id
_entity.type
_entity.pdbx_description
1 polymer ?
#
loop_
_entity_poly.entity_id
_entity_poly.type
_entity_poly.pdbx_seq_one_letter_code
_entity_poly.pdbx_strand_id
1 'polypeptide(L)' 'MKLLLLSALLLTIVVVGTTSQRTHYAGSSCPDPNSFGRVCIQYYDQCTSDQECRTTGRGHKCCLVAGCGKECMN' A
#
# COMPACT_ATOMS: atom_id res chain seq x y z
N MET A 1 1.54 -29.24 25.83
CA MET A 1 0.29 -28.59 25.36
C MET A 1 0.42 -27.07 25.20
N LYS A 2 1.13 -26.33 26.08
CA LYS A 2 1.32 -24.87 25.97
C LYS A 2 2.15 -24.41 24.75
N LEU A 3 3.08 -25.23 24.26
CA LEU A 3 3.93 -24.90 23.10
C LEU A 3 3.15 -24.85 21.77
N LEU A 4 2.07 -25.64 21.63
CA LEU A 4 1.23 -25.69 20.43
C LEU A 4 0.34 -24.45 20.28
N LEU A 5 0.01 -23.78 21.39
CA LEU A 5 -0.79 -22.56 21.38
C LEU A 5 -0.01 -21.36 20.84
N LEU A 6 1.31 -21.29 21.11
CA LEU A 6 2.18 -20.21 20.67
C LEU A 6 2.44 -20.24 19.15
N SER A 7 2.61 -21.43 18.56
CA SER A 7 2.82 -21.57 17.11
C SER A 7 1.56 -21.26 16.30
N ALA A 8 0.38 -21.63 16.81
CA ALA A 8 -0.90 -21.29 16.18
C ALA A 8 -1.15 -19.77 16.16
N LEU A 9 -0.76 -19.05 17.22
CA LEU A 9 -0.89 -17.59 17.29
C LEU A 9 -0.02 -16.88 16.26
N LEU A 10 1.25 -17.30 16.11
CA LEU A 10 2.18 -16.72 15.14
C LEU A 10 1.72 -16.89 13.68
N LEU A 11 1.12 -18.04 13.35
CA LEU A 11 0.57 -18.30 12.01
C LEU A 11 -0.61 -17.37 11.68
N THR A 12 -1.46 -17.01 12.65
CA THR A 12 -2.59 -16.09 12.41
C THR A 12 -2.14 -14.65 12.09
N ILE A 13 -1.03 -14.18 12.65
CA ILE A 13 -0.55 -12.80 12.43
C ILE A 13 -0.07 -12.61 10.98
N VAL A 14 0.51 -13.63 10.36
CA VAL A 14 1.07 -13.54 9.00
C VAL A 14 -0.02 -13.49 7.92
N VAL A 15 -1.17 -14.13 8.15
CA VAL A 15 -2.24 -14.22 7.13
C VAL A 15 -2.97 -12.88 6.93
N VAL A 16 -3.07 -12.04 7.96
CA VAL A 16 -3.78 -10.75 7.90
C VAL A 16 -3.05 -9.72 6.99
N GLY A 17 -1.78 -9.93 6.67
CA GLY A 17 -0.98 -9.01 5.85
C GLY A 17 -1.23 -9.05 4.33
N THR A 18 -2.08 -9.94 3.81
CA THR A 18 -2.12 -10.23 2.36
C THR A 18 -3.33 -9.70 1.59
N THR A 19 -4.36 -9.13 2.23
CA THR A 19 -5.45 -8.49 1.47
C THR A 19 -5.11 -7.05 1.11
N SER A 20 -4.03 -6.88 0.34
CA SER A 20 -3.81 -5.65 -0.42
C SER A 20 -4.82 -5.65 -1.57
N GLN A 21 -6.03 -5.17 -1.29
CA GLN A 21 -7.03 -4.90 -2.30
C GLN A 21 -6.42 -3.89 -3.28
N ARG A 22 -6.00 -4.39 -4.46
CA ARG A 22 -5.74 -3.55 -5.62
C ARG A 22 -7.10 -3.04 -6.08
N THR A 23 -7.57 -1.95 -5.50
CA THR A 23 -8.63 -1.15 -6.09
C THR A 23 -8.06 -0.60 -7.40
N HIS A 24 -8.51 -1.18 -8.52
CA HIS A 24 -8.26 -0.65 -9.84
C HIS A 24 -8.96 0.71 -9.94
N TYR A 25 -8.22 1.79 -9.72
CA TYR A 25 -8.71 3.14 -9.96
C TYR A 25 -8.74 3.40 -11.46
N ALA A 26 -9.93 3.29 -12.04
CA ALA A 26 -10.21 3.77 -13.39
C ALA A 26 -10.44 5.28 -13.33
N GLY A 27 -9.38 6.08 -13.44
CA GLY A 27 -9.54 7.53 -13.52
C GLY A 27 -8.21 8.26 -13.71
N SER A 28 -8.21 9.28 -14.56
CA SER A 28 -7.10 10.22 -14.79
C SER A 28 -6.67 11.05 -13.55
N SER A 29 -7.17 10.72 -12.36
CA SER A 29 -7.05 11.48 -11.13
C SER A 29 -6.56 10.55 -10.02
N CYS A 30 -5.75 11.10 -9.11
CA CYS A 30 -5.28 10.34 -7.96
C CYS A 30 -6.47 9.82 -7.13
N PRO A 31 -6.36 8.62 -6.56
CA PRO A 31 -7.37 8.10 -5.65
C PRO A 31 -7.49 8.98 -4.40
N ASP A 32 -8.66 8.96 -3.78
CA ASP A 32 -8.83 9.59 -2.47
C ASP A 32 -7.86 8.92 -1.46
N PRO A 33 -7.04 9.68 -0.73
CA PRO A 33 -6.05 9.09 0.17
C PRO A 33 -6.67 8.40 1.38
N ASN A 34 -7.93 8.65 1.73
CA ASN A 34 -8.61 8.01 2.87
C ASN A 34 -9.37 6.74 2.49
N SER A 35 -9.54 6.45 1.20
CA SER A 35 -10.40 5.36 0.72
C SER A 35 -9.84 3.95 0.94
N PHE A 36 -8.55 3.79 1.27
CA PHE A 36 -7.92 2.47 1.38
C PHE A 36 -8.02 1.86 2.79
N GLY A 37 -8.48 2.62 3.80
CA GLY A 37 -8.70 2.09 5.16
C GLY A 37 -7.46 1.53 5.85
N ARG A 38 -6.26 2.04 5.51
CA ARG A 38 -4.98 1.57 6.07
C ARG A 38 -4.49 2.51 7.17
N VAL A 39 -3.92 1.94 8.23
CA VAL A 39 -3.23 2.68 9.29
C VAL A 39 -1.72 2.51 9.11
N CYS A 40 -1.01 3.63 9.02
CA CYS A 40 0.42 3.63 8.75
C CYS A 40 1.25 3.65 10.03
N ILE A 41 2.09 2.63 10.20
CA ILE A 41 3.08 2.56 11.29
C ILE A 41 4.30 3.42 10.94
N GLN A 42 4.64 3.51 9.65
CA GLN A 42 5.74 4.33 9.13
C GLN A 42 5.36 4.88 7.76
N TYR A 43 5.81 6.10 7.45
CA TYR A 43 5.58 6.75 6.16
C TYR A 43 6.82 6.64 5.26
N TYR A 44 6.63 6.23 4.01
CA TYR A 44 7.65 6.11 2.98
C TYR A 44 7.12 6.55 1.61
N ASP A 45 7.77 7.55 1.02
CA ASP A 45 7.47 8.02 -0.33
C ASP A 45 8.22 7.20 -1.38
N GLN A 46 7.50 6.56 -2.30
CA GLN A 46 8.10 5.86 -3.46
C GLN A 46 8.43 6.79 -4.62
N CYS A 47 7.88 8.01 -4.58
CA CYS A 47 8.10 9.03 -5.59
C CYS A 47 7.95 10.43 -4.99
N THR A 48 8.55 11.42 -5.66
CA THR A 48 8.45 12.84 -5.31
C THR A 48 7.73 13.66 -6.37
N SER A 49 7.63 13.14 -7.60
CA SER A 49 6.99 13.81 -8.73
C SER A 49 6.43 12.84 -9.77
N ASP A 50 5.45 13.29 -10.55
CA ASP A 50 4.92 12.53 -11.70
C ASP A 50 6.03 12.15 -12.69
N GLN A 51 7.02 13.03 -12.88
CA GLN A 51 8.11 12.79 -13.80
C GLN A 51 8.97 11.59 -13.37
N GLU A 52 9.21 11.43 -12.07
CA GLU A 52 9.94 10.28 -11.52
C GLU A 52 9.21 8.95 -11.81
N CYS A 53 7.88 8.95 -11.70
CA CYS A 53 7.08 7.79 -12.06
C CYS A 53 7.19 7.44 -13.54
N ARG A 54 7.19 8.45 -14.42
CA ARG A 54 7.36 8.28 -15.87
C ARG A 54 8.75 7.79 -16.23
N THR A 55 9.81 8.33 -15.62
CA THR A 55 11.21 7.95 -15.92
C THR A 55 11.54 6.55 -15.40
N THR A 56 10.97 6.14 -14.27
CA THR A 56 11.17 4.80 -13.71
C THR A 56 10.25 3.74 -14.34
N GLY A 57 9.24 4.15 -15.11
CA GLY A 57 8.26 3.25 -15.73
C GLY A 57 7.29 2.61 -14.72
N ARG A 58 7.15 3.19 -13.52
CA ARG A 58 6.28 2.67 -12.44
C ARG A 58 4.86 3.23 -12.47
N GLY A 59 4.60 4.24 -13.29
CA GLY A 59 3.30 4.87 -13.44
C GLY A 59 3.38 6.23 -14.13
N HIS A 60 2.27 6.96 -14.18
CA HIS A 60 2.19 8.28 -14.81
C HIS A 60 2.07 9.44 -13.80
N LYS A 61 1.59 9.15 -12.59
CA LYS A 61 1.34 10.13 -11.53
C LYS A 61 1.89 9.69 -10.18
N CYS A 62 2.42 10.63 -9.42
CA CYS A 62 2.85 10.42 -8.04
C CYS A 62 1.73 10.87 -7.11
N CYS A 63 0.97 9.91 -6.58
CA CYS A 63 -0.24 10.17 -5.81
C CYS A 63 -0.01 9.93 -4.33
N LEU A 64 -0.52 10.83 -3.47
CA LEU A 64 -0.69 10.52 -2.06
C LEU A 64 -1.77 9.44 -1.95
N VAL A 65 -1.39 8.28 -1.47
CA VAL A 65 -2.31 7.15 -1.27
C VAL A 65 -2.24 6.73 0.19
N ALA A 66 -3.28 6.06 0.69
CA ALA A 66 -3.21 5.47 2.03
C ALA A 66 -2.20 4.31 2.13
N GLY A 67 -1.39 4.08 1.11
CA GLY A 67 -0.12 3.37 1.20
C GLY A 67 0.98 4.27 1.78
N CYS A 68 0.79 4.72 3.02
CA CYS A 68 1.83 5.31 3.86
C CYS A 68 2.79 6.29 3.19
N GLY A 69 2.33 7.11 2.26
CA GLY A 69 3.19 8.00 1.48
C GLY A 69 2.69 8.15 0.06
N LYS A 70 3.58 8.65 -0.80
CA LYS A 70 3.30 8.80 -2.23
C LYS A 70 3.69 7.55 -3.01
N GLU A 71 2.83 7.14 -3.93
CA GLU A 71 3.05 6.00 -4.82
C GLU A 71 2.80 6.36 -6.27
N CYS A 72 3.50 5.67 -7.18
CA CYS A 72 3.27 5.81 -8.61
C CYS A 72 2.00 5.09 -9.03
N MET A 73 1.05 5.85 -9.58
CA MET A 73 -0.23 5.38 -10.10
C MET A 73 -0.30 5.62 -11.61
N ASN A 74 -1.12 4.82 -12.30
CA ASN A 74 -1.29 4.88 -13.74
C ASN A 74 -2.43 5.83 -14.15
#